data_AF-A0A1X7TX53-F1
#
_entry.id   AF-A0A1X7TX53-F1
#
_cell.length_a   1.000
_cell.length_b   1.000
_cell.length_c   1.000
_cell.angle_alpha   90.00
_cell.angle_beta   90.00
_cell.angle_gamma   90.00
#
_symmetry.space_group_name_H-M   'P 1'
#
loop_
_entity.id
_entity.type
_entity.pdbx_description
1 polymer ?
#
loop_
_entity_poly.entity_id
_entity_poly.type
_entity_poly.pdbx_seq_one_letter_code
_entity_poly.pdbx_strand_id
1 'polypeptide(L)'
;MDRAMDTSTSSAIPPAILSRRTLNIKDLDELIALLERHHYNKASYHQLGLRLKLSYNTLEKIKKNHGEVDPCFTECLAGWLRKPDGVETPTIDTLIAALRGIEENAVADGIEGERQR
;
A
#
# COMPACT_ATOMS: atom_id res chain seq x y z
N MET A 1 -41.09 -17.33 -9.74
CA MET A 1 -40.28 -16.11 -9.93
C MET A 1 -38.92 -16.38 -9.33
N ASP A 2 -38.01 -16.88 -10.15
CA ASP A 2 -36.59 -16.98 -9.82
C ASP A 2 -35.96 -15.60 -9.88
N ARG A 3 -35.27 -15.19 -8.80
CA ARG A 3 -34.17 -14.24 -8.90
C ARG A 3 -33.22 -14.41 -7.72
N ALA A 4 -32.24 -15.29 -7.90
CA ALA A 4 -30.95 -15.17 -7.23
C ALA A 4 -30.28 -13.87 -7.72
N MET A 5 -29.77 -13.06 -6.79
CA MET A 5 -28.72 -12.10 -7.09
C MET A 5 -27.44 -12.68 -6.49
N ASP A 6 -26.65 -13.29 -7.36
CA ASP A 6 -25.28 -13.71 -7.09
C ASP A 6 -24.44 -12.48 -6.70
N THR A 7 -24.08 -12.42 -5.42
CA THR A 7 -22.91 -11.67 -4.96
C THR A 7 -21.76 -12.67 -4.91
N SER A 8 -20.97 -12.76 -5.98
CA SER A 8 -19.72 -13.52 -5.96
C SER A 8 -18.64 -12.82 -6.76
N THR A 9 -17.81 -12.12 -5.97
CA THR A 9 -16.35 -12.11 -6.04
C THR A 9 -15.73 -11.60 -7.33
N SER A 10 -15.31 -10.33 -7.23
CA SER A 10 -14.44 -9.61 -8.14
C SER A 10 -13.22 -10.42 -8.56
N SER A 11 -13.12 -10.62 -9.88
CA SER A 11 -12.02 -11.06 -10.74
C SER A 11 -10.67 -11.40 -10.10
N ALA A 12 -10.28 -12.66 -10.33
CA ALA A 12 -9.04 -13.33 -9.97
C ALA A 12 -7.87 -12.96 -10.90
N ILE A 13 -7.49 -11.68 -10.96
CA ILE A 13 -6.19 -11.29 -11.53
C ILE A 13 -5.29 -10.92 -10.35
N PRO A 14 -4.22 -11.71 -10.06
CA PRO A 14 -3.26 -11.31 -9.06
C PRO A 14 -2.72 -9.93 -9.46
N PRO A 15 -2.74 -8.95 -8.54
CA PRO A 15 -2.28 -7.62 -8.84
C PRO A 15 -0.89 -7.70 -9.48
N ALA A 16 -0.69 -7.00 -10.61
CA ALA A 16 0.59 -6.99 -11.33
C ALA A 16 1.74 -6.49 -10.42
N ILE A 17 1.40 -5.80 -9.34
CA ILE A 17 2.29 -5.32 -8.28
C ILE A 17 2.80 -6.43 -7.33
N LEU A 18 2.16 -7.61 -7.27
CA LEU A 18 2.63 -8.73 -6.42
C LEU A 18 3.84 -9.45 -7.02
N SER A 19 4.17 -9.19 -8.28
CA SER A 19 5.39 -9.68 -8.91
C SER A 19 6.63 -9.10 -8.24
N ARG A 20 7.76 -9.83 -8.25
CA ARG A 20 9.08 -9.35 -7.80
C ARG A 20 9.68 -8.30 -8.76
N ARG A 21 8.91 -7.29 -9.12
CA ARG A 21 9.34 -6.16 -9.92
C ARG A 21 9.44 -4.91 -9.08
N THR A 22 10.16 -3.93 -9.60
CA THR A 22 10.15 -2.57 -9.04
C THR A 22 8.79 -1.93 -9.30
N LEU A 23 8.19 -1.40 -8.25
CA LEU A 23 7.00 -0.58 -8.30
C LEU A 23 7.36 0.86 -8.64
N ASN A 24 6.47 1.54 -9.36
CA ASN A 24 6.61 2.94 -9.75
C ASN A 24 5.27 3.66 -9.56
N ILE A 25 5.23 4.97 -9.83
CA ILE A 25 4.05 5.80 -9.61
C ILE A 25 2.78 5.31 -10.34
N LYS A 26 2.91 4.57 -11.45
CA LYS A 26 1.76 3.99 -12.18
C LYS A 26 1.06 2.86 -11.40
N ASP A 27 1.74 2.31 -10.40
CA ASP A 27 1.25 1.23 -9.56
C ASP A 27 0.47 1.75 -8.34
N LEU A 28 0.36 3.07 -8.17
CA LEU A 28 -0.21 3.70 -6.97
C LEU A 28 -1.66 3.26 -6.71
N ASP A 29 -2.52 3.35 -7.71
CA ASP A 29 -3.95 3.01 -7.56
C ASP A 29 -4.13 1.54 -7.20
N GLU A 30 -3.36 0.66 -7.84
CA GLU A 30 -3.38 -0.78 -7.58
C GLU A 30 -2.87 -1.11 -6.17
N LEU A 31 -1.85 -0.37 -5.70
CA LEU A 31 -1.30 -0.51 -4.36
C LEU A 31 -2.27 -0.05 -3.27
N ILE A 32 -2.97 1.06 -3.51
CA ILE A 32 -4.03 1.56 -2.61
C ILE A 32 -5.14 0.51 -2.51
N ALA A 33 -5.63 0.02 -3.66
CA ALA A 33 -6.68 -0.99 -3.69
C ALA A 33 -6.27 -2.30 -2.99
N LEU A 34 -4.99 -2.71 -3.11
CA LEU A 34 -4.45 -3.86 -2.40
C LEU A 34 -4.49 -3.65 -0.87
N LEU A 35 -4.00 -2.51 -0.38
CA LEU A 35 -3.99 -2.21 1.06
C LEU A 35 -5.42 -2.09 1.63
N GLU A 36 -6.34 -1.50 0.87
CA GLU A 36 -7.76 -1.41 1.25
C GLU A 36 -8.43 -2.78 1.29
N ARG A 37 -8.14 -3.67 0.33
CA ARG A 37 -8.66 -5.05 0.30
C ARG A 37 -8.23 -5.86 1.53
N HIS A 38 -7.05 -5.58 2.07
CA HIS A 38 -6.56 -6.17 3.31
C HIS A 38 -6.91 -5.35 4.56
N HIS A 39 -7.81 -4.38 4.45
CA HIS A 39 -8.30 -3.55 5.56
C HIS A 39 -7.20 -2.80 6.31
N TYR A 40 -6.15 -2.37 5.61
CA TYR A 40 -5.07 -1.58 6.21
C TYR A 40 -5.61 -0.26 6.81
N ASN A 41 -5.17 0.06 8.03
CA ASN A 41 -5.53 1.31 8.67
C ASN A 41 -4.73 2.49 8.09
N LYS A 42 -5.38 3.29 7.22
CA LYS A 42 -4.76 4.47 6.60
C LYS A 42 -4.25 5.50 7.61
N ALA A 43 -4.78 5.55 8.83
CA ALA A 43 -4.26 6.45 9.88
C ALA A 43 -2.80 6.13 10.25
N SER A 44 -2.34 4.89 10.03
CA SER A 44 -0.97 4.44 10.25
C SER A 44 0.01 4.89 9.14
N TYR A 45 -0.43 5.70 8.14
CA TYR A 45 0.41 6.14 7.02
C TYR A 45 1.75 6.75 7.45
N HIS A 46 1.75 7.50 8.56
CA HIS A 46 2.96 8.17 9.02
C HIS A 46 4.02 7.15 9.50
N GLN A 47 3.60 6.12 10.24
CA GLN A 47 4.49 5.06 10.70
C GLN A 47 4.96 4.19 9.52
N LEU A 48 4.04 3.88 8.59
CA LEU A 48 4.37 3.16 7.37
C LEU A 48 5.41 3.93 6.54
N GLY A 49 5.20 5.23 6.30
CA GLY A 49 6.11 6.08 5.55
C GLY A 49 7.53 6.09 6.12
N LEU A 50 7.68 6.14 7.45
CA LEU A 50 8.98 6.04 8.11
C LEU A 50 9.66 4.68 7.87
N ARG A 51 8.90 3.58 7.93
CA ARG A 51 9.43 2.24 7.61
C ARG A 51 9.81 2.10 6.14
N LEU A 52 9.05 2.74 5.25
CA LEU A 52 9.35 2.89 3.82
C LEU A 52 10.47 3.90 3.53
N LYS A 53 11.19 4.37 4.55
CA LYS A 53 12.36 5.27 4.46
C LYS A 53 12.06 6.65 3.89
N LEU A 54 10.81 7.10 3.95
CA LEU A 54 10.50 8.51 3.70
C LEU A 54 11.05 9.36 4.84
N SER A 55 11.63 10.50 4.50
CA SER A 55 12.13 11.43 5.50
C SER A 55 10.97 11.96 6.35
N TYR A 56 11.20 12.14 7.65
CA TYR A 56 10.23 12.77 8.56
C TYR A 56 9.74 14.12 8.01
N ASN A 57 10.64 14.92 7.44
CA ASN A 57 10.31 16.20 6.82
C ASN A 57 9.34 16.07 5.63
N THR A 58 9.43 14.99 4.86
CA THR A 58 8.49 14.70 3.77
C THR A 58 7.10 14.40 4.33
N LEU A 59 7.03 13.58 5.38
CA LEU A 59 5.77 13.19 6.01
C LEU A 59 5.06 14.36 6.70
N GLU A 60 5.80 15.23 7.39
CA GLU A 60 5.24 16.44 8.00
C GLU A 60 4.71 17.42 6.94
N LYS A 61 5.37 17.54 5.78
CA LYS A 61 4.86 18.32 4.65
C LYS A 61 3.55 17.75 4.13
N ILE A 62 3.47 16.44 3.94
CA ILE A 62 2.24 15.75 3.50
C ILE A 62 1.09 16.04 4.48
N LYS A 63 1.34 15.83 5.78
CA LYS A 63 0.36 16.07 6.85
C LYS A 63 -0.15 17.51 6.84
N LYS A 64 0.76 18.49 6.70
CA LYS A 64 0.42 19.92 6.68
C LYS A 64 -0.38 20.32 5.43
N ASN A 65 -0.08 19.72 4.28
CA ASN A 65 -0.70 20.09 3.00
C ASN A 65 -2.13 19.56 2.85
N HIS A 66 -2.41 18.38 3.41
CA HIS A 66 -3.69 17.69 3.18
C HIS A 66 -4.61 17.67 4.39
N GLY A 67 -4.09 17.64 5.63
CA GLY A 67 -4.87 17.63 6.87
C GLY A 67 -5.69 16.36 7.13
N GLU A 68 -6.26 15.76 6.09
CA GLU A 68 -7.09 14.56 6.09
C GLU A 68 -6.25 13.29 5.89
N VAL A 69 -6.72 12.17 6.44
CA VAL A 69 -5.99 10.89 6.43
C VAL A 69 -5.86 10.31 5.02
N ASP A 70 -6.94 10.31 4.22
CA ASP A 70 -6.94 9.69 2.90
C ASP A 70 -5.93 10.34 1.93
N PRO A 71 -5.91 11.67 1.74
CA PRO A 71 -4.93 12.26 0.84
C PRO A 71 -3.50 12.17 1.39
N CYS A 72 -3.32 12.19 2.72
CA CYS A 72 -2.01 11.96 3.33
C CYS A 72 -1.48 10.54 3.05
N PHE A 73 -2.35 9.53 3.15
CA PHE A 73 -2.01 8.15 2.84
C PHE A 73 -1.62 7.99 1.36
N THR A 74 -2.41 8.56 0.45
CA THR A 74 -2.13 8.53 -0.99
C THR A 74 -0.79 9.20 -1.32
N GLU A 75 -0.52 10.40 -0.81
CA GLU A 75 0.76 11.09 -1.07
C GLU A 75 1.95 10.42 -0.38
N CYS A 76 1.74 9.74 0.75
CA CYS A 76 2.77 8.92 1.37
C CYS A 76 3.22 7.80 0.42
N LEU A 77 2.28 7.03 -0.12
CA LEU A 77 2.59 5.97 -1.08
C LEU A 77 3.18 6.54 -2.38
N ALA A 78 2.61 7.63 -2.89
CA ALA A 78 3.15 8.30 -4.08
C ALA A 78 4.58 8.78 -3.86
N GLY A 79 4.90 9.34 -2.69
CA GLY A 79 6.24 9.76 -2.29
C GLY A 79 7.22 8.60 -2.28
N TRP A 80 6.82 7.43 -1.76
CA TRP A 80 7.63 6.22 -1.77
C TRP A 80 7.88 5.71 -3.20
N LEU A 81 6.83 5.64 -4.03
CA LEU A 81 6.90 5.16 -5.42
C LEU A 81 7.71 6.07 -6.35
N ARG A 82 7.77 7.38 -6.04
CA ARG A 82 8.57 8.36 -6.80
C ARG A 82 10.09 8.19 -6.58
N LYS A 83 10.51 7.44 -5.56
CA LYS A 83 11.93 7.26 -5.17
C LYS A 83 12.70 8.59 -5.12
N PRO A 84 12.39 9.52 -4.21
CA PRO A 84 13.32 10.62 -3.94
C PRO A 84 14.65 9.97 -3.52
N ASP A 85 15.74 10.32 -4.22
CA ASP A 85 17.02 9.62 -4.21
C ASP A 85 17.42 9.04 -2.84
N GLY A 86 17.64 7.72 -2.75
CA GLY A 86 18.12 7.03 -1.55
C GLY A 86 17.09 6.18 -0.79
N VAL A 87 15.82 6.16 -1.22
CA VAL A 87 14.82 5.22 -0.70
C VAL A 87 15.07 3.80 -1.26
N GLU A 88 14.88 2.79 -0.41
CA GLU A 88 14.96 1.39 -0.80
C GLU A 88 14.03 1.11 -2.00
N THR A 89 14.47 0.25 -2.92
CA THR A 89 13.71 -0.03 -4.15
C THR A 89 12.27 -0.43 -3.80
N PRO A 90 11.26 0.36 -4.21
CA PRO A 90 9.86 0.02 -3.99
C PRO A 90 9.55 -1.30 -4.66
N THR A 91 9.25 -2.29 -3.84
CA THR A 91 8.83 -3.64 -4.23
C THR A 91 7.75 -4.11 -3.26
N ILE A 92 7.01 -5.14 -3.63
CA ILE A 92 6.04 -5.74 -2.71
C ILE A 92 6.73 -6.27 -1.45
N ASP A 93 7.95 -6.80 -1.57
CA ASP A 93 8.74 -7.32 -0.44
C ASP A 93 9.07 -6.20 0.56
N THR A 94 9.47 -5.02 0.07
CA THR A 94 9.75 -3.86 0.94
C THR A 94 8.48 -3.32 1.62
N LEU A 95 7.32 -3.40 0.96
CA LEU A 95 6.03 -3.04 1.58
C LEU A 95 5.68 -4.03 2.70
N ILE A 96 5.77 -5.34 2.43
CA ILE A 96 5.51 -6.39 3.42
C ILE A 96 6.44 -6.23 4.62
N ALA A 97 7.72 -5.99 4.40
CA ALA A 97 8.68 -5.75 5.47
C ALA A 97 8.34 -4.49 6.29
N ALA A 98 7.90 -3.42 5.64
CA ALA A 98 7.48 -2.19 6.32
C ALA A 98 6.21 -2.40 7.17
N LEU A 99 5.22 -3.14 6.65
CA LEU A 99 3.99 -3.51 7.37
C LEU A 99 4.31 -4.34 8.62
N ARG A 100 5.17 -5.36 8.49
CA ARG A 100 5.67 -6.13 9.65
C ARG A 100 6.39 -5.25 10.66
N GLY A 101 7.13 -4.25 10.19
CA GLY A 101 7.81 -3.27 11.04
C GLY A 101 6.89 -2.34 11.85
N ILE A 102 5.61 -2.22 11.48
CA ILE A 102 4.60 -1.46 12.24
C ILE A 102 3.53 -2.37 12.85
N GLU A 103 3.80 -3.68 12.92
CA GLU A 103 2.91 -4.69 13.51
C GLU A 103 1.59 -4.92 12.74
N GLU A 104 1.49 -4.44 11.50
CA GLU A 104 0.40 -4.71 10.55
C GLU A 104 0.57 -6.10 9.92
N ASN A 105 0.76 -7.12 10.76
CA ASN A 105 1.08 -8.48 10.36
C ASN A 105 -0.07 -9.14 9.58
N ALA A 106 -1.32 -8.88 9.95
CA ALA A 106 -2.49 -9.42 9.24
C ALA A 106 -2.55 -8.94 7.79
N VAL A 107 -2.22 -7.65 7.55
CA VAL A 107 -2.15 -7.07 6.20
C VAL A 107 -0.98 -7.69 5.43
N ALA A 108 0.19 -7.78 6.06
CA ALA A 108 1.38 -8.38 5.47
C ALA A 108 1.15 -9.85 5.05
N ASP A 109 0.53 -10.65 5.92
CA ASP A 109 0.22 -12.06 5.66
C ASP A 109 -0.86 -12.22 4.57
N GLY A 110 -1.83 -11.31 4.53
CA GLY A 110 -2.83 -11.25 3.46
C GLY A 110 -2.19 -11.04 2.08
N ILE A 111 -1.28 -10.06 1.97
CA ILE A 111 -0.57 -9.75 0.73
C ILE A 111 0.34 -10.91 0.31
N GLU A 112 1.10 -11.48 1.25
CA GLU A 112 1.97 -12.64 0.98
C GLU A 112 1.15 -13.85 0.52
N GLY A 113 -0.02 -14.07 1.10
CA GLY A 113 -0.95 -15.12 0.70
C GLY A 113 -1.51 -14.94 -0.70
N GLU A 114 -1.81 -13.71 -1.13
CA GLU A 114 -2.25 -13.41 -2.50
C GLU A 114 -1.13 -13.61 -3.52
N ARG A 115 0.12 -13.36 -3.13
CA ARG A 115 1.30 -13.53 -3.99
C ARG A 115 1.61 -15.00 -4.33
N GLN A 116 1.24 -15.92 -3.45
CA GLN A 116 1.53 -17.36 -3.59
C GLN A 116 0.42 -18.16 -4.29
N ARG A 117 -0.65 -17.49 -4.73
CA ARG A 117 -1.77 -18.09 -5.48
C ARG A 117 -1.55 -18.03 -6.98
#